data_AF-A0A9E4HZ91-F1
#
_entry.id   AF-A0A9E4HZ91-F1
#
_cell.length_a   1.000
_cell.length_b   1.000
_cell.length_c   1.000
_cell.angle_alpha   90.00
_cell.angle_beta   90.00
_cell.angle_gamma   90.00
#
_symmetry.space_group_name_H-M   'P 1'
#
loop_
_entity.id
_entity.type
_entity.pdbx_description
1 polymer ?
#
loop_
_entity_poly.entity_id
_entity_poly.type
_entity_poly.pdbx_seq_one_letter_code
_entity_poly.pdbx_strand_id
1 'polypeptide(L)'
;MLPPADHQLLVKYARSLPLEPRAGLLPEEELEARILLGDGDAVSRLISAEAPGIADERRRYLFEQAPRRNPQNVKELRELYESMCQLCGWNPKTLYRRDLCEAHHVHWLSRGGHDALHNMVLICPNHHRAIHRTDAPFDWADASFVFPRKREPMQISRHALQAR
;
A
#
# COMPACT_ATOMS: atom_id res chain seq x y z
N MET A 1 28.05 -6.06 5.66
CA MET A 1 26.88 -5.66 6.47
C MET A 1 27.30 -4.49 7.34
N LEU A 2 26.47 -3.45 7.46
CA LEU A 2 26.73 -2.32 8.35
C LEU A 2 26.62 -2.76 9.82
N PRO A 3 27.50 -2.30 10.72
CA PRO A 3 27.36 -2.50 12.17
C PRO A 3 26.01 -1.96 12.69
N PRO A 4 25.41 -2.57 13.74
CA PRO A 4 24.12 -2.12 14.29
C PRO A 4 24.11 -0.64 14.73
N ALA A 5 25.22 -0.16 15.28
CA ALA A 5 25.36 1.24 15.70
C ALA A 5 25.32 2.21 14.51
N ASP A 6 26.00 1.87 13.41
CA ASP A 6 26.01 2.67 12.19
C ASP A 6 24.63 2.67 11.52
N HIS A 7 23.93 1.53 11.54
CA HIS A 7 22.55 1.44 11.06
C HIS A 7 21.62 2.38 11.86
N GLN A 8 21.71 2.38 13.19
CA GLN A 8 20.91 3.27 14.05
C GLN A 8 21.21 4.74 13.78
N LEU A 9 22.48 5.10 13.56
CA LEU A 9 22.88 6.47 13.22
C LEU A 9 22.29 6.90 11.88
N LEU A 10 22.36 6.04 10.86
CA LEU A 10 21.78 6.30 9.54
C LEU A 10 20.26 6.44 9.60
N VAL A 11 19.56 5.58 10.36
CA VAL A 11 18.10 5.69 10.55
C VAL A 11 17.73 7.01 11.22
N LYS A 12 18.47 7.42 12.26
CA LYS A 12 18.24 8.69 12.95
C LYS A 12 18.46 9.89 12.02
N TYR A 13 19.53 9.87 11.22
CA TYR A 13 19.80 10.90 10.23
C TYR A 13 18.73 10.95 9.14
N ALA A 14 18.34 9.80 8.58
CA ALA A 14 17.33 9.71 7.54
C ALA A 14 15.96 10.26 7.99
N ARG A 15 15.59 10.04 9.27
CA ARG A 15 14.35 10.60 9.85
C ARG A 15 14.34 12.13 9.92
N SER A 16 15.50 12.78 9.86
CA SER A 16 15.62 14.24 9.87
C SER A 16 15.61 14.87 8.46
N LEU A 17 15.76 14.05 7.42
CA LEU A 17 15.70 14.52 6.05
C LEU A 17 14.24 14.81 5.64
N PRO A 18 14.00 15.83 4.82
CA PRO A 18 12.70 16.01 4.20
C PRO A 18 12.37 14.78 3.33
N LEU A 19 11.07 14.48 3.21
CA LEU A 19 10.63 13.49 2.23
C LEU A 19 10.82 14.09 0.84
N GLU A 20 11.74 13.52 0.07
CA GLU A 20 11.89 13.86 -1.34
C GLU A 20 10.60 13.50 -2.09
N PRO A 21 10.17 14.30 -3.08
CA PRO A 21 9.05 13.96 -3.95
C PRO A 21 9.28 12.58 -4.58
N ARG A 22 8.40 11.62 -4.29
CA ARG A 22 8.49 10.28 -4.87
C ARG A 22 8.13 10.34 -6.35
N ALA A 23 8.81 9.55 -7.18
CA ALA A 23 8.52 9.47 -8.60
C ALA A 23 7.04 9.10 -8.82
N GLY A 24 6.30 9.99 -9.50
CA GLY A 24 4.91 9.78 -9.90
C GLY A 24 4.84 8.94 -11.16
N LEU A 25 5.20 7.65 -11.05
CA LEU A 25 5.29 6.75 -12.21
C LEU A 25 3.92 6.44 -12.82
N LEU A 26 2.92 6.17 -11.97
CA LEU A 26 1.53 5.94 -12.36
C LEU A 26 0.61 6.48 -11.25
N PRO A 27 -0.63 6.88 -11.56
CA PRO A 27 -1.63 7.19 -10.55
C PRO A 27 -2.03 5.91 -9.79
N GLU A 28 -1.49 5.73 -8.58
CA GLU A 28 -1.68 4.51 -7.76
C GLU A 28 -3.15 4.17 -7.50
N GLU A 29 -3.95 5.15 -7.06
CA GLU A 29 -5.35 4.91 -6.71
C GLU A 29 -6.16 4.40 -7.91
N GLU A 30 -5.88 4.93 -9.10
CA GLU A 30 -6.51 4.49 -10.34
C GLU A 30 -6.01 3.10 -10.77
N LEU A 31 -4.72 2.83 -10.59
CA LEU A 31 -4.12 1.53 -10.86
C LEU A 31 -4.73 0.43 -9.97
N GLU A 32 -4.82 0.66 -8.65
CA GLU A 32 -5.41 -0.28 -7.68
C GLU A 32 -6.88 -0.54 -8.01
N ALA A 33 -7.65 0.50 -8.34
CA ALA A 33 -9.06 0.35 -8.70
C ALA A 33 -9.25 -0.53 -9.95
N ARG A 34 -8.43 -0.33 -11.01
CA ARG A 34 -8.49 -1.14 -12.24
C ARG A 34 -8.05 -2.59 -12.01
N ILE A 35 -7.03 -2.80 -11.18
CA ILE A 35 -6.56 -4.14 -10.78
C ILE A 35 -7.65 -4.88 -10.00
N LEU A 36 -8.31 -4.20 -9.05
CA LEU A 36 -9.39 -4.79 -8.25
C LEU A 36 -10.59 -5.21 -9.11
N LEU A 37 -10.91 -4.44 -10.15
CA LEU A 37 -11.99 -4.76 -11.11
C LEU A 37 -11.63 -5.92 -12.05
N GLY A 38 -10.38 -6.39 -12.05
CA GLY A 38 -9.92 -7.45 -12.95
C GLY A 38 -9.83 -7.03 -14.41
N ASP A 39 -9.89 -5.73 -14.72
CA ASP A 39 -9.86 -5.20 -16.09
C ASP A 39 -8.41 -5.04 -16.57
N GLY A 40 -7.79 -6.16 -16.97
CA GLY A 40 -6.41 -6.19 -17.47
C GLY A 40 -6.17 -5.27 -18.67
N ASP A 41 -7.18 -5.09 -19.54
CA ASP A 41 -7.10 -4.17 -20.68
C ASP A 41 -7.08 -2.72 -20.21
N ALA A 42 -7.87 -2.35 -19.21
CA ALA A 42 -7.80 -1.01 -18.61
C ALA A 42 -6.47 -0.77 -17.92
N VAL A 43 -5.90 -1.75 -17.21
CA VAL A 43 -4.55 -1.63 -16.64
C VAL A 43 -3.53 -1.43 -17.77
N SER A 44 -3.65 -2.19 -18.87
CA SER A 44 -2.79 -2.05 -20.06
C SER A 44 -2.85 -0.67 -20.71
N ARG A 45 -4.05 -0.13 -20.89
CA ARG A 45 -4.25 1.22 -21.40
C ARG A 45 -3.66 2.28 -20.47
N LEU A 46 -3.83 2.15 -19.15
CA LEU A 46 -3.28 3.10 -18.17
C LEU A 46 -1.75 3.14 -18.25
N ILE A 47 -1.10 1.97 -18.23
CA ILE A 47 0.36 1.87 -18.27
C ILE A 47 0.91 2.35 -19.62
N SER A 48 0.19 2.13 -20.71
CA SER A 48 0.63 2.52 -22.05
C SER A 48 0.42 4.00 -22.38
N ALA A 49 -0.45 4.69 -21.64
CA ALA A 49 -0.64 6.13 -21.76
C ALA A 49 0.49 6.94 -21.09
N GLU A 50 1.22 6.33 -20.15
CA GLU A 50 2.31 6.95 -19.40
C GLU A 50 3.68 6.69 -20.05
N ALA A 51 4.65 7.58 -19.81
CA ALA A 51 5.97 7.58 -20.44
C ALA A 51 6.72 6.23 -20.28
N PRO A 52 7.68 5.90 -21.18
CA PRO A 52 8.42 4.64 -21.12
C PRO A 52 9.40 4.63 -19.92
N GLY A 53 8.89 4.27 -18.75
CA GLY A 53 9.66 4.11 -17.51
C GLY A 53 9.46 2.77 -16.80
N ILE A 54 8.57 1.90 -17.32
CA ILE A 54 8.23 0.63 -16.69
C ILE A 54 8.78 -0.52 -17.52
N ALA A 55 9.60 -1.36 -16.89
CA ALA A 55 10.17 -2.56 -17.51
C ALA A 55 9.08 -3.56 -17.96
N ASP A 56 9.28 -4.23 -19.10
CA ASP A 56 8.28 -5.14 -19.69
C ASP A 56 7.86 -6.28 -18.76
N GLU A 57 8.78 -6.80 -17.95
CA GLU A 57 8.46 -7.79 -16.92
C GLU A 57 7.45 -7.24 -15.91
N ARG A 58 7.64 -6.00 -15.47
CA ARG A 58 6.73 -5.34 -14.54
C ARG A 58 5.37 -5.06 -15.15
N ARG A 59 5.33 -4.70 -16.44
CA ARG A 59 4.07 -4.53 -17.19
C ARG A 59 3.27 -5.84 -17.20
N ARG A 60 3.91 -6.95 -17.58
CA ARG A 60 3.27 -8.28 -17.58
C ARG A 60 2.75 -8.67 -16.20
N TYR A 61 3.54 -8.43 -15.15
CA TYR A 61 3.10 -8.67 -13.77
C TYR A 61 1.80 -7.93 -13.42
N LEU A 62 1.73 -6.62 -13.72
CA LEU A 62 0.57 -5.78 -13.43
C LEU A 62 -0.66 -6.15 -14.28
N PHE A 63 -0.49 -6.73 -15.47
CA PHE A 63 -1.61 -7.14 -16.34
C PHE A 63 -2.14 -8.53 -16.04
N GLU A 64 -1.26 -9.48 -15.71
CA GLU A 64 -1.63 -10.89 -15.67
C GLU A 64 -1.72 -11.45 -14.25
N GLN A 65 -0.81 -11.03 -13.37
CA GLN A 65 -0.68 -11.65 -12.05
C GLN A 65 -1.46 -10.89 -10.97
N ALA A 66 -1.25 -9.57 -10.87
CA ALA A 66 -1.91 -8.76 -9.84
C ALA A 66 -3.45 -8.80 -9.94
N PRO A 67 -4.09 -8.67 -11.12
CA PRO A 67 -5.56 -8.71 -11.22
C PRO A 67 -6.17 -10.06 -10.82
N ARG A 68 -5.38 -11.16 -10.91
CA ARG A 68 -5.83 -12.50 -10.50
C ARG A 68 -5.69 -12.74 -9.00
N ARG A 69 -4.65 -12.20 -8.37
CA ARG A 69 -4.33 -12.45 -6.95
C ARG A 69 -5.02 -11.45 -6.03
N ASN A 70 -5.17 -10.20 -6.46
CA ASN A 70 -5.65 -9.12 -5.63
C ASN A 70 -7.03 -9.40 -4.99
N PRO A 71 -8.06 -9.87 -5.73
CA PRO A 71 -9.35 -10.17 -5.12
C PRO A 71 -9.26 -11.22 -3.99
N GLN A 72 -8.38 -12.22 -4.15
CA GLN A 72 -8.15 -13.25 -3.14
C GLN A 72 -7.43 -12.67 -1.92
N ASN A 73 -6.38 -11.87 -2.13
CA ASN A 73 -5.68 -11.18 -1.05
C ASN A 73 -6.61 -10.24 -0.27
N VAL A 74 -7.43 -9.44 -0.96
CA VAL A 74 -8.41 -8.53 -0.35
C VAL A 74 -9.42 -9.31 0.51
N LYS A 75 -9.92 -10.44 0.00
CA LYS A 75 -10.83 -11.30 0.76
C LYS A 75 -10.18 -11.83 2.02
N GLU A 76 -8.96 -12.36 1.91
CA GLU A 76 -8.21 -12.88 3.05
C GLU A 76 -7.92 -11.78 4.08
N LEU A 77 -7.57 -10.58 3.64
CA LEU A 77 -7.34 -9.44 4.52
C LEU A 77 -8.62 -9.01 5.27
N ARG A 78 -9.78 -9.04 4.61
CA ARG A 78 -11.07 -8.79 5.27
C ARG A 78 -11.40 -9.83 6.33
N GLU A 79 -11.11 -11.10 6.05
CA GLU A 79 -11.28 -12.19 7.01
C GLU A 79 -10.32 -12.04 8.21
N LEU A 80 -9.04 -11.82 7.94
CA LEU A 80 -8.00 -11.65 8.96
C LEU A 80 -8.33 -10.51 9.93
N TYR A 81 -8.87 -9.40 9.45
CA TYR A 81 -9.13 -8.21 10.27
C TYR A 81 -10.60 -8.02 10.65
N GLU A 82 -11.47 -8.97 10.33
CA GLU A 82 -12.91 -8.86 10.57
C GLU A 82 -13.49 -7.54 10.03
N SER A 83 -12.96 -7.13 8.87
CA SER A 83 -13.30 -5.88 8.20
C SER A 83 -12.95 -4.59 8.95
N MET A 84 -12.13 -4.65 10.00
CA MET A 84 -11.69 -3.49 10.78
C MET A 84 -10.52 -2.76 10.11
N CYS A 85 -10.51 -1.44 10.24
CA CYS A 85 -9.35 -0.64 9.87
C CYS A 85 -8.18 -0.92 10.82
N GLN A 86 -7.02 -1.27 10.28
CA GLN A 86 -5.83 -1.55 11.08
C GLN A 86 -5.21 -0.32 11.77
N LEU A 87 -5.49 0.89 11.29
CA LEU A 87 -4.92 2.13 11.85
C LEU A 87 -5.78 2.75 12.96
N CYS A 88 -7.08 2.51 12.99
CA CYS A 88 -7.96 3.14 13.99
C CYS A 88 -9.00 2.20 14.60
N GLY A 89 -9.07 0.94 14.17
CA GLY A 89 -10.05 -0.03 14.66
C GLY A 89 -11.49 0.20 14.20
N TRP A 90 -11.74 1.16 13.30
CA TRP A 90 -13.10 1.40 12.78
C TRP A 90 -13.65 0.13 12.11
N ASN A 91 -14.81 -0.32 12.58
CA ASN A 91 -15.47 -1.53 12.11
C ASN A 91 -16.80 -1.21 11.41
N PRO A 92 -16.78 -0.97 10.08
CA PRO A 92 -18.00 -0.67 9.33
C PRO A 92 -18.93 -1.89 9.21
N LYS A 93 -18.41 -3.12 9.31
CA LYS A 93 -19.22 -4.33 9.20
C LYS A 93 -20.14 -4.49 10.40
N THR A 94 -19.67 -4.18 11.61
CA THR A 94 -20.52 -4.14 12.80
C THR A 94 -21.46 -2.94 12.79
N LEU A 95 -20.97 -1.75 12.40
CA LEU A 95 -21.76 -0.51 12.46
C LEU A 95 -22.84 -0.41 11.37
N TYR A 96 -22.53 -0.79 10.14
CA TYR A 96 -23.37 -0.58 8.95
C TYR A 96 -23.75 -1.88 8.24
N ARG A 97 -23.29 -3.05 8.72
CA ARG A 97 -23.47 -4.35 8.06
C ARG A 97 -22.92 -4.41 6.65
N ARG A 98 -21.90 -3.59 6.37
CA ARG A 98 -21.24 -3.49 5.06
C ARG A 98 -19.73 -3.41 5.23
N ASP A 99 -19.04 -4.04 4.30
CA ASP A 99 -17.59 -3.94 4.16
C ASP A 99 -17.25 -2.60 3.49
N LEU A 100 -16.71 -1.66 4.27
CA LEU A 100 -16.32 -0.33 3.77
C LEU A 100 -14.82 -0.05 3.88
N CYS A 101 -14.05 -0.90 4.58
CA CYS A 101 -12.60 -0.79 4.55
C CYS A 101 -12.05 -1.25 3.20
N GLU A 102 -10.94 -0.68 2.79
CA GLU A 102 -10.30 -0.88 1.50
C GLU A 102 -8.89 -1.42 1.75
N ALA A 103 -8.42 -2.33 0.89
CA ALA A 103 -7.05 -2.79 0.95
C ALA A 103 -6.15 -1.77 0.25
N HIS A 104 -4.97 -1.55 0.82
CA HIS A 104 -3.98 -0.62 0.31
C HIS A 104 -2.60 -1.27 0.32
N HIS A 105 -1.83 -1.09 -0.74
CA HIS A 105 -0.46 -1.60 -0.79
C HIS A 105 0.49 -0.67 -0.03
N VAL A 106 1.17 -1.18 0.99
CA VAL A 106 2.12 -0.44 1.82
C VAL A 106 3.30 0.06 0.99
N HIS A 107 3.91 -0.84 0.21
CA HIS A 107 4.75 -0.50 -0.92
C HIS A 107 3.87 -0.47 -2.17
N TRP A 108 3.72 0.72 -2.73
CA TRP A 108 2.78 1.01 -3.82
C TRP A 108 3.11 0.22 -5.09
N LEU A 109 2.09 -0.28 -5.79
CA LEU A 109 2.25 -1.06 -7.03
C LEU A 109 2.89 -0.24 -8.15
N SER A 110 2.51 1.03 -8.30
CA SER A 110 3.13 1.97 -9.24
C SER A 110 4.62 2.16 -8.99
N ARG A 111 5.10 1.86 -7.78
CA ARG A 111 6.48 2.06 -7.32
C ARG A 111 7.25 0.75 -7.13
N GLY A 112 6.70 -0.37 -7.59
CA GLY A 112 7.38 -1.66 -7.60
C GLY A 112 6.95 -2.63 -6.51
N GLY A 113 5.97 -2.29 -5.67
CA GLY A 113 5.44 -3.20 -4.66
C GLY A 113 4.73 -4.42 -5.23
N HIS A 114 4.62 -5.49 -4.45
CA HIS A 114 3.93 -6.71 -4.88
C HIS A 114 2.49 -6.71 -4.34
N ASP A 115 1.55 -7.17 -5.16
CA ASP A 115 0.21 -7.58 -4.76
C ASP A 115 0.31 -8.90 -3.96
N ALA A 116 0.57 -8.74 -2.67
CA ALA A 116 0.76 -9.82 -1.71
C ALA A 116 0.34 -9.34 -0.31
N LEU A 117 -0.17 -10.25 0.53
CA LEU A 117 -0.65 -9.90 1.87
C LEU A 117 0.39 -9.22 2.75
N HIS A 118 1.66 -9.65 2.70
CA HIS A 118 2.76 -9.01 3.44
C HIS A 118 3.03 -7.57 2.99
N ASN A 119 2.41 -7.12 1.91
CA ASN A 119 2.50 -5.76 1.39
C ASN A 119 1.14 -5.05 1.40
N MET A 120 0.10 -5.61 2.03
CA MET A 120 -1.25 -5.05 2.01
C MET A 120 -1.76 -4.77 3.43
N VAL A 121 -2.52 -3.68 3.54
CA VAL A 121 -3.25 -3.32 4.76
C VAL A 121 -4.70 -2.98 4.46
N LEU A 122 -5.62 -3.50 5.28
CA LEU A 122 -7.02 -3.10 5.32
C LEU A 122 -7.20 -1.84 6.17
N ILE A 123 -7.69 -0.77 5.56
CA ILE A 123 -7.85 0.55 6.18
C ILE A 123 -9.19 1.19 5.82
N CYS A 124 -9.66 2.16 6.61
CA CYS A 124 -10.92 2.85 6.31
C CYS A 124 -10.74 3.83 5.14
N PRO A 125 -11.84 4.24 4.46
CA PRO A 125 -11.78 5.18 3.34
C PRO A 125 -11.09 6.51 3.69
N ASN A 126 -11.20 6.95 4.96
CA ASN A 126 -10.57 8.19 5.41
C ASN A 126 -9.04 8.05 5.48
N HIS A 127 -8.51 6.98 6.08
CA HIS A 127 -7.06 6.76 6.12
C HIS A 127 -6.51 6.45 4.73
N HIS A 128 -7.27 5.69 3.92
CA HIS A 128 -6.88 5.39 2.55
C HIS A 128 -6.72 6.66 1.72
N ARG A 129 -7.73 7.53 1.74
CA ARG A 129 -7.69 8.84 1.08
C ARG A 129 -6.57 9.72 1.63
N ALA A 130 -6.36 9.73 2.95
CA ALA A 130 -5.29 10.51 3.56
C ALA A 130 -3.90 10.05 3.06
N ILE A 131 -3.64 8.75 3.04
CA ILE A 131 -2.37 8.18 2.58
C ILE A 131 -2.08 8.58 1.13
N HIS A 132 -3.06 8.42 0.23
CA HIS A 132 -2.88 8.83 -1.16
C HIS A 132 -2.70 10.34 -1.32
N ARG A 133 -3.51 11.16 -0.62
CA ARG A 133 -3.50 12.62 -0.77
C ARG A 133 -2.24 13.28 -0.21
N THR A 134 -1.64 12.70 0.82
CA THR A 134 -0.41 13.23 1.40
C THR A 134 0.83 12.48 0.92
N ASP A 135 0.67 11.51 0.02
CA ASP A 135 1.73 10.58 -0.36
C ASP A 135 2.47 10.07 0.89
N ALA A 136 1.73 9.54 1.87
CA ALA A 136 2.31 9.12 3.16
C ALA A 136 3.19 7.86 2.98
N PRO A 137 4.49 7.88 3.36
CA PRO A 137 5.30 6.67 3.37
C PRO A 137 5.00 5.82 4.61
N PHE A 138 5.31 4.54 4.51
CA PHE A 138 5.28 3.61 5.63
C PHE A 138 6.69 3.45 6.22
N ASP A 139 6.82 3.71 7.52
CA ASP A 139 8.02 3.41 8.30
C ASP A 139 7.93 1.97 8.80
N TRP A 140 8.72 1.09 8.17
CA TRP A 140 8.75 -0.34 8.49
C TRP A 140 9.33 -0.65 9.87
N ALA A 141 10.18 0.23 10.41
CA ALA A 141 10.77 0.03 11.74
C ALA A 141 9.73 0.29 12.84
N ASP A 142 8.89 1.30 12.64
CA ASP A 142 7.86 1.70 13.59
C ASP A 142 6.46 1.12 13.25
N ALA A 143 6.36 0.34 12.17
CA ALA A 143 5.10 -0.13 11.58
C ALA A 143 4.02 0.98 11.53
N SER A 144 4.38 2.13 10.94
CA SER A 144 3.57 3.35 11.01
C SER A 144 3.49 4.08 9.68
N PHE A 145 2.33 4.63 9.34
CA PHE A 145 2.25 5.64 8.27
C PHE A 145 2.71 7.00 8.79
N VAL A 146 3.52 7.68 7.98
CA VAL A 146 4.06 9.00 8.29
C VAL A 146 3.29 10.06 7.52
N PHE A 147 2.49 10.85 8.22
CA PHE A 147 1.76 11.99 7.67
C PHE A 147 2.51 13.30 7.98
N PRO A 148 2.20 14.42 7.29
CA PRO A 148 2.92 15.68 7.47
C PRO A 148 2.98 16.22 8.91
N ARG A 149 1.98 15.90 9.75
CA ARG A 149 1.87 16.42 11.13
C ARG A 149 1.83 15.34 12.21
N LYS A 150 1.83 14.07 11.83
CA LYS A 150 1.69 12.95 12.78
C LYS A 150 2.17 11.64 12.17
N ARG A 151 2.47 10.68 13.04
CA ARG A 151 2.65 9.28 12.67
C ARG A 151 1.48 8.50 13.22
N GLU A 152 0.99 7.54 12.45
CA GLU A 152 -0.07 6.64 12.89
C GLU A 152 0.44 5.19 12.85
N PRO A 153 0.69 4.58 14.01
CA PRO A 153 1.08 3.19 14.08
C PRO A 153 -0.10 2.27 13.81
N MET A 154 0.20 1.10 13.24
CA MET A 154 -0.75 0.00 13.11
C MET A 154 -1.27 -0.38 14.52
N GLN A 155 -2.57 -0.22 14.74
CA GLN A 155 -3.24 -0.57 16.00
C GLN A 155 -3.56 -2.05 16.10
N ILE A 156 -3.81 -2.69 14.95
CA ILE A 156 -4.14 -4.11 14.84
C ILE A 156 -3.19 -4.72 13.83
N SER A 157 -2.43 -5.74 14.25
CA SER A 157 -1.49 -6.48 13.40
C SER A 157 -1.69 -7.98 13.61
N ARG A 158 -2.29 -8.63 12.61
CA ARG A 158 -2.59 -10.07 12.59
C ARG A 158 -1.81 -10.83 11.51
N HIS A 159 -1.06 -10.12 10.65
CA HIS A 159 -0.09 -10.68 9.72
C HIS A 159 1.19 -9.84 9.69
N ALA A 160 2.29 -10.45 9.23
CA ALA A 160 3.58 -9.78 9.15
C ALA A 160 3.71 -9.01 7.82
N LEU A 161 3.98 -7.70 7.91
CA LEU A 161 4.35 -6.90 6.76
C LEU A 161 5.84 -7.08 6.43
N GLN A 162 6.19 -7.15 5.14
CA GLN A 162 7.56 -7.31 4.66
C GLN A 162 7.85 -6.38 3.48
N ALA A 163 9.06 -5.81 3.46
CA ALA A 163 9.48 -4.84 2.45
C ALA A 163 9.96 -5.47 1.11
N ARG A 164 9.71 -6.76 0.86
CA ARG A 164 10.21 -7.50 -0.32
C ARG A 164 9.09 -8.23 -1.05
#